data_AF-A0A1J4UYN9-F1
#
_entry.id   AF-A0A1J4UYN9-F1
#
_cell.length_a   1.000
_cell.length_b   1.000
_cell.length_c   1.000
_cell.angle_alpha   90.00
_cell.angle_beta   90.00
_cell.angle_gamma   90.00
#
_symmetry.space_group_name_H-M   'P 1'
#
loop_
_entity.id
_entity.type
_entity.pdbx_description
1 polymer ?
#
loop_
_entity_poly.entity_id
_entity_poly.type
_entity_poly.pdbx_seq_one_letter_code
_entity_poly.pdbx_strand_id
1 'polypeptide(L)'
;MVAALLGTVAKKGNRKASAKVSSATARVKAARPKTKANANAAFLPPEIKSSADLKVPEKIVDRVIGQDASVEVIRKAASQKRNVLFVGSPGTGKSMLAQAMAELLPVEKLEDILVYPNAENENAPIVKVVPAGEGRKIVEQERVKSVVPGGNPNLIVMVLLMVFSFLLLTFWRPTLGDVITAALLICTFILAGLVAIGSQLSRGPKLFESAAEGAKLLIDNSGKTRAPFVDATGARAGALLGDCRHDPFQSMTGEDRLVVATGGIEKEVSFAELWKRTAAKHPELVETNEDGYEAIILPGDEEVYTIGYDAGAPIKTRVLFLNRRPYDGEIVEVRAGGSEAAFTPEHELITQSGDKPVSQIRKGDELVTR
;
A
#
# COMPACT_ATOMS: atom_id res chain seq x y z
N MET A 1 1.72 13.54 3.96
CA MET A 1 2.76 14.55 4.31
C MET A 1 4.14 14.07 3.82
N VAL A 2 4.47 14.33 2.55
CA VAL A 2 5.81 14.11 1.97
C VAL A 2 6.29 15.44 1.44
N ALA A 3 7.47 15.86 1.93
CA ALA A 3 8.17 17.05 1.51
C ALA A 3 9.22 16.66 0.47
N ALA A 4 9.25 17.36 -0.67
CA ALA A 4 10.37 17.33 -1.60
C ALA A 4 10.63 18.75 -2.10
N LEU A 5 11.90 19.15 -2.00
CA LEU A 5 12.45 20.48 -2.24
C LEU A 5 12.31 20.93 -3.70
N LEU A 6 12.11 22.25 -3.88
CA LEU A 6 12.49 22.95 -5.11
C LEU A 6 13.68 23.87 -4.83
N GLY A 7 14.71 23.70 -5.67
CA GLY A 7 15.90 24.54 -5.69
C GLY A 7 15.69 25.84 -6.47
N THR A 8 16.67 26.74 -6.32
CA THR A 8 16.81 27.96 -7.12
C THR A 8 17.99 27.81 -8.10
N VAL A 9 17.72 28.00 -9.39
CA VAL A 9 18.74 28.13 -10.45
C VAL A 9 18.71 29.54 -11.05
N ALA A 10 19.86 30.22 -11.04
CA ALA A 10 20.32 31.21 -12.02
C ALA A 10 21.85 31.30 -11.84
N LYS A 11 22.76 31.44 -12.82
CA LYS A 11 22.69 31.96 -14.20
C LYS A 11 23.97 31.52 -14.96
N LYS A 12 23.85 31.42 -16.29
CA LYS A 12 24.85 31.21 -17.37
C LYS A 12 26.33 31.57 -17.08
N GLY A 13 27.24 30.71 -17.58
CA GLY A 13 28.64 31.08 -17.80
C GLY A 13 29.53 30.02 -18.47
N ASN A 14 29.46 29.96 -19.82
CA ASN A 14 30.52 29.55 -20.76
C ASN A 14 30.86 28.06 -20.99
N ARG A 15 30.80 27.69 -22.28
CA ARG A 15 31.18 26.40 -22.88
C ARG A 15 32.70 26.33 -23.04
N LYS A 16 33.32 25.17 -22.77
CA LYS A 16 34.42 24.63 -23.58
C LYS A 16 34.58 23.11 -23.38
N ALA A 17 34.45 22.42 -24.51
CA ALA A 17 35.13 21.21 -24.97
C ALA A 17 35.34 20.01 -24.03
N SER A 18 34.72 18.92 -24.46
CA SER A 18 34.91 17.51 -24.12
C SER A 18 36.37 17.05 -24.14
N ALA A 19 36.79 16.35 -23.08
CA ALA A 19 37.88 15.39 -23.11
C ALA A 19 37.52 14.19 -22.22
N LYS A 20 37.34 13.05 -22.88
CA LYS A 20 37.07 11.73 -22.33
C LYS A 20 38.30 11.28 -21.51
N VAL A 21 38.18 11.16 -20.19
CA VAL A 21 39.24 10.56 -19.36
C VAL A 21 38.64 9.46 -18.49
N SER A 22 38.93 8.24 -18.92
CA SER A 22 38.90 7.02 -18.12
C SER A 22 39.86 7.18 -16.94
N SER A 23 39.35 7.37 -15.72
CA SER A 23 40.18 7.34 -14.52
C SER A 23 40.31 5.91 -14.02
N ALA A 24 41.30 5.19 -14.55
CA ALA A 24 41.93 4.07 -13.85
C ALA A 24 42.40 4.58 -12.48
N THR A 25 41.69 4.19 -11.42
CA THR A 25 42.09 4.54 -10.06
C THR A 25 43.27 3.64 -9.69
N ALA A 26 44.48 4.18 -9.90
CA ALA A 26 45.70 3.60 -9.38
C ALA A 26 45.54 3.40 -7.87
N ARG A 27 45.60 2.13 -7.42
CA ARG A 27 45.78 1.79 -6.01
C ARG A 27 47.11 2.39 -5.54
N VAL A 28 47.06 3.57 -4.95
CA VAL A 28 48.16 4.07 -4.12
C VAL A 28 48.25 3.10 -2.94
N LYS A 29 49.27 2.25 -2.95
CA LYS A 29 49.71 1.47 -1.78
C LYS A 29 50.14 2.49 -0.74
N ALA A 30 49.21 2.96 0.09
CA ALA A 30 49.53 3.70 1.29
C ALA A 30 50.35 2.76 2.18
N ALA A 31 51.65 3.04 2.29
CA ALA A 31 52.52 2.38 3.24
C ALA A 31 51.89 2.54 4.63
N ARG A 32 51.58 1.42 5.29
CA ARG A 32 51.17 1.43 6.69
C ARG A 32 52.25 2.19 7.48
N PRO A 33 51.91 3.26 8.21
CA PRO A 33 52.87 3.84 9.12
C PRO A 33 53.26 2.74 10.10
N LYS A 34 54.57 2.50 10.26
CA LYS A 34 55.08 1.58 11.28
C LYS A 34 54.69 2.17 12.63
N THR A 35 53.59 1.67 13.19
CA THR A 35 53.07 2.09 14.49
C THR A 35 54.15 1.78 15.52
N LYS A 36 54.57 2.81 16.26
CA LYS A 36 55.38 2.66 17.47
C LYS A 36 54.70 1.61 18.36
N ALA A 37 55.48 0.69 18.91
CA ALA A 37 55.01 -0.34 19.82
C ALA A 37 54.08 0.28 20.87
N ASN A 38 52.88 -0.30 20.97
CA ASN A 38 51.78 0.18 21.79
C ASN A 38 52.21 0.35 23.26
N ALA A 39 52.16 1.57 23.77
CA ALA A 39 52.22 1.85 25.21
C ALA A 39 51.06 1.22 26.01
N ASN A 40 50.06 0.64 25.32
CA ASN A 40 48.90 -0.03 25.91
C ASN A 40 49.05 -1.55 26.06
N ALA A 41 50.19 -2.15 25.69
CA ALA A 41 50.43 -3.58 25.87
C ALA A 41 50.49 -4.02 27.35
N ALA A 42 50.59 -3.07 28.28
CA ALA A 42 50.70 -3.33 29.71
C ALA A 42 49.38 -3.68 30.43
N PHE A 43 48.23 -3.56 29.77
CA PHE A 43 46.91 -3.78 30.41
C PHE A 43 46.21 -5.09 30.00
N LEU A 44 46.71 -5.79 29.00
CA LEU A 44 46.11 -7.03 28.53
C LEU A 44 46.74 -8.23 29.27
N PRO A 45 45.95 -9.21 29.72
CA PRO A 45 46.49 -10.48 30.21
C PRO A 45 47.49 -11.06 29.20
N PRO A 46 48.60 -11.67 29.65
CA PRO A 46 49.69 -12.12 28.78
C PRO A 46 49.26 -13.16 27.73
N GLU A 47 48.09 -13.76 27.90
CA GLU A 47 47.49 -14.76 27.02
C GLU A 47 46.79 -14.17 25.78
N ILE A 48 46.44 -12.87 25.79
CA ILE A 48 45.67 -12.23 24.72
C ILE A 48 46.62 -11.42 23.83
N LYS A 49 46.81 -11.89 22.60
CA LYS A 49 47.68 -11.23 21.60
C LYS A 49 46.90 -10.32 20.68
N SER A 50 45.64 -10.65 20.43
CA SER A 50 44.75 -9.93 19.51
C SER A 50 43.30 -9.94 19.98
N SER A 51 42.50 -8.99 19.48
CA SER A 51 41.05 -8.97 19.71
C SER A 51 40.33 -10.20 19.15
N ALA A 52 40.97 -10.95 18.25
CA ALA A 52 40.45 -12.23 17.77
C ALA A 52 40.44 -13.33 18.85
N ASP A 53 41.27 -13.19 19.89
CA ASP A 53 41.37 -14.16 20.99
C ASP A 53 40.28 -13.93 22.05
N LEU A 54 39.51 -12.83 21.94
CA LEU A 54 38.45 -12.45 22.86
C LEU A 54 37.12 -13.09 22.47
N LYS A 55 36.49 -13.81 23.40
CA LYS A 55 35.12 -14.32 23.23
C LYS A 55 34.12 -13.19 23.43
N VAL A 56 33.36 -12.86 22.40
CA VAL A 56 32.26 -11.89 22.47
C VAL A 56 30.97 -12.63 22.86
N PRO A 57 30.24 -12.20 23.90
CA PRO A 57 28.98 -12.82 24.29
C PRO A 57 27.95 -12.83 23.15
N GLU A 58 27.10 -13.85 23.07
CA GLU A 58 26.08 -13.95 22.03
C GLU A 58 24.93 -12.95 22.23
N LYS A 59 24.49 -12.77 23.48
CA LYS A 59 23.38 -11.89 23.85
C LYS A 59 23.85 -10.44 23.94
N ILE A 60 23.02 -9.51 23.47
CA ILE A 60 23.35 -8.07 23.47
C ILE A 60 23.45 -7.56 24.90
N VAL A 61 22.62 -8.06 25.82
CA VAL A 61 22.64 -7.63 27.24
C VAL A 61 24.01 -7.85 27.90
N ASP A 62 24.71 -8.92 27.55
CA ASP A 62 26.00 -9.28 28.14
C ASP A 62 27.18 -8.53 27.46
N ARG A 63 26.91 -7.79 26.37
CA ARG A 63 27.88 -6.91 25.69
C ARG A 63 27.86 -5.49 26.24
N VAL A 64 26.91 -5.15 27.11
CA VAL A 64 26.82 -3.83 27.72
C VAL A 64 27.93 -3.69 28.77
N ILE A 65 28.75 -2.65 28.66
CA ILE A 65 29.91 -2.45 29.52
C ILE A 65 29.64 -1.30 30.49
N GLY A 66 29.88 -1.51 31.79
CA GLY A 66 29.89 -0.47 32.82
C GLY A 66 28.51 0.11 33.16
N GLN A 67 27.42 -0.62 32.89
CA GLN A 67 26.04 -0.20 33.17
C GLN A 67 25.23 -1.32 33.85
N ASP A 68 25.80 -1.93 34.89
CA ASP A 68 25.23 -3.12 35.55
C ASP A 68 23.82 -2.85 36.12
N ALA A 69 23.62 -1.67 36.72
CA ALA A 69 22.31 -1.26 37.24
C ALA A 69 21.25 -1.14 36.11
N SER A 70 21.61 -0.57 34.96
CA SER A 70 20.71 -0.47 33.80
C SER A 70 20.36 -1.86 33.25
N VAL A 71 21.34 -2.77 33.18
CA VAL A 71 21.15 -4.16 32.74
C VAL A 71 20.19 -4.90 33.67
N GLU A 72 20.31 -4.75 34.98
CA GLU A 72 19.41 -5.37 35.95
C GLU A 72 17.97 -4.86 35.80
N VAL A 73 17.80 -3.54 35.65
CA VAL A 73 16.49 -2.91 35.41
C VAL A 73 15.86 -3.42 34.13
N ILE A 74 16.62 -3.51 33.03
CA ILE A 74 16.12 -4.02 31.75
C ILE A 74 15.68 -5.48 31.86
N ARG A 75 16.46 -6.32 32.56
CA ARG A 75 16.11 -7.73 32.76
C ARG A 75 14.78 -7.88 33.51
N LYS A 76 14.56 -7.06 34.54
CA LYS A 76 13.29 -6.99 35.29
C LYS A 76 12.15 -6.40 34.45
N ALA A 77 12.43 -5.36 33.66
CA ALA A 77 11.42 -4.71 32.83
C ALA A 77 10.96 -5.61 31.68
N ALA A 78 11.88 -6.33 31.03
CA ALA A 78 11.57 -7.27 29.96
C ALA A 78 10.69 -8.44 30.45
N SER A 79 11.01 -9.02 31.61
CA SER A 79 10.21 -10.12 32.18
C SER A 79 8.82 -9.67 32.60
N GLN A 80 8.67 -8.42 33.07
CA GLN A 80 7.40 -7.85 33.50
C GLN A 80 6.66 -7.05 32.41
N LYS A 81 7.19 -6.99 31.18
CA LYS A 81 6.66 -6.18 30.06
C LYS A 81 6.39 -4.72 30.46
N ARG A 82 7.34 -4.09 31.17
CA ARG A 82 7.24 -2.69 31.65
C ARG A 82 7.97 -1.72 30.72
N ASN A 83 7.41 -0.52 30.55
CA ASN A 83 8.04 0.57 29.81
C ASN A 83 9.28 1.09 30.55
N VAL A 84 10.32 1.47 29.80
CA VAL A 84 11.58 1.98 30.35
C VAL A 84 11.92 3.31 29.68
N LEU A 85 12.34 4.30 30.48
CA LEU A 85 12.88 5.56 30.00
C LEU A 85 14.39 5.59 30.24
N PHE A 86 15.17 5.66 29.16
CA PHE A 86 16.62 5.80 29.25
C PHE A 86 17.03 7.28 29.25
N VAL A 87 17.66 7.73 30.33
CA VAL A 87 18.19 9.10 30.45
C VAL A 87 19.71 9.07 30.48
N GLY A 88 20.35 9.83 29.61
CA GLY A 88 21.81 9.95 29.57
C GLY A 88 22.32 10.64 28.31
N SER A 89 23.59 11.04 28.33
CA SER A 89 24.25 11.74 27.22
C SER A 89 24.18 10.97 25.89
N PRO A 90 24.21 11.66 24.73
CA PRO A 90 24.29 10.98 23.44
C PRO A 90 25.54 10.08 23.38
N GLY A 91 25.43 8.92 22.72
CA GLY A 91 26.55 7.97 22.59
C GLY A 91 26.77 7.02 23.78
N THR A 92 25.93 7.05 24.83
CA THR A 92 26.08 6.17 26.01
C THR A 92 25.45 4.77 25.87
N GLY A 93 25.04 4.36 24.67
CA GLY A 93 24.51 3.00 24.44
C GLY A 93 23.01 2.80 24.76
N LYS A 94 22.20 3.87 24.85
CA LYS A 94 20.75 3.77 25.08
C LYS A 94 20.02 2.85 24.08
N SER A 95 20.31 2.98 22.78
CA SER A 95 19.70 2.12 21.76
C SER A 95 20.15 0.66 21.88
N MET A 96 21.40 0.41 22.32
CA MET A 96 21.91 -0.94 22.57
C MET A 96 21.17 -1.60 23.75
N LEU A 97 20.90 -0.84 24.81
CA LEU A 97 20.07 -1.30 25.93
C LEU A 97 18.64 -1.62 25.50
N ALA A 98 18.05 -0.80 24.63
CA ALA A 98 16.70 -1.06 24.09
C ALA A 98 16.66 -2.33 23.21
N GLN A 99 17.70 -2.56 22.39
CA GLN A 99 17.85 -3.81 21.64
C GLN A 99 18.04 -5.02 22.55
N ALA A 100 18.84 -4.89 23.61
CA ALA A 100 19.01 -5.92 24.62
C ALA A 100 17.68 -6.27 25.32
N MET A 101 16.85 -5.26 25.61
CA MET A 101 15.51 -5.46 26.16
C MET A 101 14.63 -6.27 25.20
N ALA A 102 14.62 -5.93 23.91
CA ALA A 102 13.83 -6.65 22.90
C ALA A 102 14.25 -8.12 22.76
N GLU A 103 15.55 -8.42 22.87
CA GLU A 103 16.05 -9.80 22.88
C GLU A 103 15.64 -10.59 24.13
N LEU A 104 15.48 -9.91 25.27
CA LEU A 104 15.07 -10.53 26.54
C LEU A 104 13.57 -10.69 26.69
N LEU A 105 12.77 -10.06 25.83
CA LEU A 105 11.31 -10.23 25.86
C LEU A 105 10.97 -11.71 25.62
N PRO A 106 10.04 -12.27 26.41
CA PRO A 106 9.57 -13.62 26.16
C PRO A 106 8.90 -13.65 24.78
N VAL A 107 9.39 -14.51 23.90
CA VAL A 107 8.74 -14.85 22.63
C VAL A 107 7.54 -15.76 22.91
N GLU A 108 6.52 -15.19 23.53
CA GLU A 108 5.17 -15.74 23.40
C GLU A 108 4.68 -15.46 21.98
N LYS A 109 3.79 -16.33 21.50
CA LYS A 109 3.33 -16.45 20.09
C LYS A 109 3.34 -15.09 19.38
N LEU A 110 4.30 -14.89 18.48
CA LEU A 110 4.29 -13.73 17.60
C LEU A 110 3.03 -13.79 16.73
N GLU A 111 2.52 -12.63 16.38
CA GLU A 111 1.27 -12.49 15.65
C GLU A 111 1.51 -11.69 14.36
N ASP A 112 0.79 -12.06 13.30
CA ASP A 112 0.65 -11.27 12.09
C ASP A 112 -0.65 -10.46 12.18
N ILE A 113 -0.66 -9.28 11.55
CA ILE A 113 -1.84 -8.40 11.50
C ILE A 113 -2.31 -8.28 10.05
N LEU A 114 -3.57 -8.63 9.83
CA LEU A 114 -4.27 -8.54 8.55
C LEU A 114 -5.35 -7.46 8.61
N VAL A 115 -5.62 -6.84 7.47
CA VAL A 115 -6.74 -5.92 7.28
C VAL A 115 -7.63 -6.40 6.15
N TYR A 116 -8.93 -6.47 6.43
CA TYR A 116 -9.98 -6.87 5.52
C TYR A 116 -10.85 -5.68 5.12
N PRO A 117 -11.39 -5.66 3.88
CA PRO A 117 -12.45 -4.74 3.53
C PRO A 117 -13.68 -5.01 4.41
N ASN A 118 -14.42 -3.95 4.74
CA ASN A 118 -15.65 -4.04 5.50
C ASN A 118 -16.84 -3.71 4.60
N ALA A 119 -17.71 -4.70 4.36
CA ALA A 119 -18.87 -4.56 3.49
C ALA A 119 -19.97 -3.66 4.06
N GLU A 120 -20.03 -3.48 5.39
CA GLU A 120 -21.03 -2.62 6.04
C GLU A 120 -20.56 -1.15 6.11
N ASN A 121 -19.26 -0.92 6.27
CA ASN A 121 -18.69 0.42 6.35
C ASN A 121 -17.25 0.43 5.81
N GLU A 122 -17.08 0.89 4.58
CA GLU A 122 -15.80 0.94 3.88
C GLU A 122 -14.73 1.76 4.62
N ASN A 123 -15.13 2.83 5.33
CA ASN A 123 -14.22 3.69 6.09
C ASN A 123 -13.73 3.05 7.40
N ALA A 124 -14.27 1.89 7.78
CA ALA A 124 -13.92 1.16 9.00
C ALA A 124 -13.44 -0.27 8.65
N PRO A 125 -12.21 -0.42 8.13
CA PRO A 125 -11.69 -1.72 7.73
C PRO A 125 -11.49 -2.66 8.93
N ILE A 126 -11.68 -3.97 8.73
CA ILE A 126 -11.65 -4.97 9.80
C ILE A 126 -10.21 -5.45 10.03
N VAL A 127 -9.70 -5.28 11.26
CA VAL A 127 -8.38 -5.76 11.65
C VAL A 127 -8.48 -7.15 12.26
N LYS A 128 -7.67 -8.10 11.78
CA LYS A 128 -7.61 -9.46 12.29
C LYS A 128 -6.19 -9.84 12.67
N VAL A 129 -6.04 -10.43 13.86
CA VAL A 129 -4.76 -10.91 14.40
C VAL A 129 -4.72 -12.43 14.25
N VAL A 130 -3.61 -12.96 13.71
CA VAL A 130 -3.39 -14.39 13.51
C VAL A 130 -1.98 -14.78 13.97
N PRO A 131 -1.70 -16.05 14.31
CA PRO A 131 -0.35 -16.49 14.62
C PRO A 131 0.65 -16.20 13.49
N ALA A 132 1.90 -15.90 13.85
CA ALA A 132 2.95 -15.59 12.89
C ALA A 132 3.14 -16.70 11.86
N GLY A 133 3.14 -16.33 10.58
CA GLY A 133 3.24 -17.23 9.44
C GLY A 133 1.90 -17.67 8.86
N GLU A 134 0.77 -17.44 9.54
CA GLU A 134 -0.56 -17.66 8.96
C GLU A 134 -0.99 -16.51 8.06
N GLY A 135 -0.56 -15.27 8.34
CA GLY A 135 -0.94 -14.10 7.55
C GLY A 135 -0.58 -14.24 6.08
N ARG A 136 0.66 -14.67 5.78
CA ARG A 136 1.09 -14.95 4.40
C ARG A 136 0.26 -16.03 3.71
N LYS A 137 -0.12 -17.09 4.42
CA LYS A 137 -0.92 -18.19 3.85
C LYS A 137 -2.32 -17.71 3.49
N ILE A 138 -2.92 -16.87 4.33
CA ILE A 138 -4.26 -16.31 4.11
C ILE A 138 -4.26 -15.41 2.88
N VAL A 139 -3.31 -14.46 2.78
CA VAL A 139 -3.21 -13.57 1.61
C VAL A 139 -2.97 -14.36 0.33
N GLU A 140 -2.11 -15.38 0.36
CA GLU A 140 -1.85 -16.23 -0.82
C GLU A 140 -3.09 -17.05 -1.21
N GLN A 141 -3.82 -17.62 -0.25
CA GLN A 141 -5.06 -18.34 -0.52
C GLN A 141 -6.13 -17.43 -1.15
N GLU A 142 -6.24 -16.19 -0.69
CA GLU A 142 -7.18 -15.22 -1.24
C GLU A 142 -6.75 -14.73 -2.62
N ARG A 143 -5.44 -14.52 -2.83
CA ARG A 143 -4.88 -14.23 -4.16
C ARG A 143 -5.15 -15.35 -5.16
N VAL A 144 -4.99 -16.61 -4.76
CA VAL A 144 -5.31 -17.75 -5.64
C VAL A 144 -6.81 -17.82 -5.93
N LYS A 145 -7.67 -17.56 -4.94
CA LYS A 145 -9.12 -17.53 -5.15
C LYS A 145 -9.56 -16.40 -6.09
N SER A 146 -8.91 -15.24 -6.06
CA SER A 146 -9.21 -14.12 -6.96
C SER A 146 -8.63 -14.32 -8.36
N VAL A 147 -7.50 -15.03 -8.48
CA VAL A 147 -6.85 -15.32 -9.77
C VAL A 147 -7.50 -16.48 -10.51
N VAL A 148 -8.13 -17.44 -9.85
CA VAL A 148 -8.85 -18.53 -10.54
C VAL A 148 -10.15 -17.95 -11.12
N PRO A 149 -10.20 -17.62 -12.43
CA PRO A 149 -11.45 -17.23 -13.05
C PRO A 149 -12.25 -18.52 -13.07
N GLY A 150 -13.35 -18.58 -12.31
CA GLY A 150 -14.15 -19.79 -12.13
C GLY A 150 -14.21 -20.60 -13.42
N GLY A 151 -13.52 -21.75 -13.43
CA GLY A 151 -13.26 -22.50 -14.65
C GLY A 151 -14.57 -22.66 -15.40
N ASN A 152 -14.66 -22.08 -16.61
CA ASN A 152 -15.91 -21.86 -17.33
C ASN A 152 -16.78 -23.13 -17.27
N PRO A 153 -17.82 -23.20 -16.41
CA PRO A 153 -18.65 -24.39 -16.34
C PRO A 153 -19.32 -24.65 -17.69
N ASN A 154 -19.48 -23.59 -18.48
CA ASN A 154 -19.90 -23.61 -19.88
C ASN A 154 -18.97 -24.44 -20.78
N LEU A 155 -17.65 -24.41 -20.57
CA LEU A 155 -16.72 -25.21 -21.36
C LEU A 155 -16.90 -26.71 -21.03
N ILE A 156 -17.07 -27.04 -19.75
CA ILE A 156 -17.28 -28.43 -19.30
C ILE A 156 -18.63 -28.95 -19.82
N VAL A 157 -19.70 -28.17 -19.72
CA VAL A 157 -21.03 -28.54 -20.23
C VAL A 157 -21.04 -28.64 -21.76
N MET A 158 -20.35 -27.73 -22.47
CA MET A 158 -20.23 -27.79 -23.93
C MET A 158 -19.46 -29.02 -24.39
N VAL A 159 -18.35 -29.36 -23.72
CA VAL A 159 -17.57 -30.58 -24.01
C VAL A 159 -18.39 -31.83 -23.73
N LEU A 160 -19.13 -31.88 -22.62
CA LEU A 160 -20.02 -33.01 -22.30
C LEU A 160 -21.12 -33.20 -23.36
N LEU A 161 -21.76 -32.12 -23.81
CA LEU A 161 -22.77 -32.15 -24.85
C LEU A 161 -22.20 -32.56 -26.22
N MET A 162 -20.98 -32.14 -26.54
CA MET A 162 -20.27 -32.54 -27.76
C MET A 162 -19.92 -34.04 -27.73
N VAL A 163 -19.46 -34.56 -26.60
CA VAL A 163 -19.19 -35.99 -26.40
C VAL A 163 -20.49 -36.81 -26.49
N PHE A 164 -21.57 -36.33 -25.86
CA PHE A 164 -22.89 -36.97 -25.94
C PHE A 164 -23.42 -37.00 -27.38
N SER A 165 -23.29 -35.90 -28.13
CA SER A 165 -23.66 -35.83 -29.54
C SER A 165 -22.83 -36.78 -30.42
N PHE A 166 -21.54 -36.95 -30.12
CA PHE A 166 -20.67 -37.89 -30.82
C PHE A 166 -21.06 -39.35 -30.56
N LEU A 167 -21.36 -39.71 -29.31
CA LEU A 167 -21.82 -41.05 -28.93
C LEU A 167 -23.18 -41.39 -29.56
N LEU A 168 -24.09 -40.42 -29.63
CA LEU A 168 -25.38 -40.57 -30.31
C LEU A 168 -25.20 -40.93 -31.79
N LEU A 169 -24.31 -40.22 -32.50
CA LEU A 169 -24.06 -40.45 -33.92
C LEU A 169 -23.35 -41.77 -34.24
N THR A 170 -22.46 -42.22 -33.36
CA THR A 170 -21.59 -43.38 -33.62
C THR A 170 -22.19 -44.70 -33.14
N PHE A 171 -22.80 -44.73 -31.95
CA PHE A 171 -23.26 -45.99 -31.33
C PHE A 171 -24.79 -46.15 -31.35
N TRP A 172 -25.55 -45.05 -31.23
CA TRP A 172 -27.01 -45.10 -31.10
C TRP A 172 -27.77 -44.84 -32.40
N ARG A 173 -27.12 -44.22 -33.40
CA ARG A 173 -27.70 -44.00 -34.73
C ARG A 173 -28.17 -45.29 -35.43
N PRO A 174 -27.40 -46.39 -35.45
CA PRO A 174 -27.81 -47.61 -36.16
C PRO A 174 -29.02 -48.31 -35.53
N THR A 175 -29.24 -48.13 -34.23
CA THR A 175 -30.31 -48.79 -33.46
C THR A 175 -31.59 -47.96 -33.38
N LEU A 176 -31.50 -46.64 -33.35
CA LEU A 176 -32.66 -45.73 -33.24
C LEU A 176 -33.20 -45.24 -34.60
N GLY A 177 -32.43 -45.36 -35.67
CA GLY A 177 -32.79 -44.85 -37.00
C GLY A 177 -32.54 -43.35 -37.17
N ASP A 178 -32.42 -42.93 -38.43
CA ASP A 178 -31.93 -41.59 -38.80
C ASP A 178 -32.85 -40.45 -38.33
N VAL A 179 -34.17 -40.64 -38.38
CA VAL A 179 -35.16 -39.61 -38.02
C VAL A 179 -35.16 -39.32 -36.51
N ILE A 180 -35.10 -40.36 -35.68
CA ILE A 180 -35.10 -40.24 -34.21
C ILE A 180 -33.77 -39.63 -33.74
N THR A 181 -32.66 -40.04 -34.36
CA THR A 181 -31.34 -39.51 -34.05
C THR A 181 -31.23 -38.02 -34.39
N ALA A 182 -31.78 -37.58 -35.54
CA ALA A 182 -31.82 -36.18 -35.93
C ALA A 182 -32.65 -35.33 -34.95
N ALA A 183 -33.81 -35.82 -34.50
CA ALA A 183 -34.66 -35.12 -33.54
C ALA A 183 -33.97 -34.91 -32.17
N LEU A 184 -33.26 -35.93 -31.67
CA LEU A 184 -32.51 -35.85 -30.42
C LEU A 184 -31.34 -34.87 -30.50
N LEU A 185 -30.62 -34.83 -31.63
CA LEU A 185 -29.53 -33.88 -31.83
C LEU A 185 -30.03 -32.44 -31.81
N ILE A 186 -31.13 -32.15 -32.51
CA ILE A 186 -31.75 -30.81 -32.50
C ILE A 186 -32.11 -30.41 -31.06
N CYS A 187 -32.68 -31.31 -30.27
CA CYS A 187 -32.99 -31.05 -28.86
C CYS A 187 -31.73 -30.75 -28.02
N THR A 188 -30.63 -31.47 -28.23
CA THR A 188 -29.36 -31.23 -27.52
C THR A 188 -28.72 -29.89 -27.90
N PHE A 189 -28.80 -29.47 -29.15
CA PHE A 189 -28.28 -28.17 -29.61
C PHE A 189 -29.12 -27.00 -29.09
N ILE A 190 -30.45 -27.15 -29.05
CA ILE A 190 -31.35 -26.14 -28.45
C ILE A 190 -31.08 -26.03 -26.94
N LEU A 191 -30.91 -27.15 -26.23
CA LEU A 191 -30.56 -27.15 -24.82
C LEU A 191 -29.19 -26.51 -24.57
N ALA A 192 -28.19 -26.79 -25.41
CA ALA A 192 -26.88 -26.14 -25.37
C ALA A 192 -27.00 -24.62 -25.54
N GLY A 193 -27.80 -24.18 -26.51
CA GLY A 193 -28.09 -22.77 -26.75
C GLY A 193 -28.77 -22.09 -25.57
N LEU A 194 -29.76 -22.75 -24.96
CA LEU A 194 -30.47 -22.24 -23.78
C LEU A 194 -29.56 -22.13 -22.55
N VAL A 195 -28.68 -23.11 -22.32
CA VAL A 195 -27.68 -23.07 -21.24
C VAL A 195 -26.62 -22.00 -21.52
N ALA A 196 -26.20 -21.83 -22.78
CA ALA A 196 -25.25 -20.78 -23.16
C ALA A 196 -25.84 -19.36 -22.98
N ILE A 197 -27.12 -19.16 -23.29
CA ILE A 197 -27.81 -17.88 -23.08
C ILE A 197 -28.13 -17.68 -21.59
N GLY A 198 -28.62 -18.72 -20.91
CA GLY A 198 -28.95 -18.68 -19.49
C GLY A 198 -27.71 -18.47 -18.61
N SER A 199 -26.55 -18.99 -19.00
CA SER A 199 -25.26 -18.73 -18.34
C SER A 199 -24.69 -17.34 -18.63
N GLN A 200 -25.06 -16.72 -19.76
CA GLN A 200 -24.76 -15.31 -20.03
C GLN A 200 -25.68 -14.35 -19.28
N LEU A 201 -26.93 -14.74 -19.04
CA LEU A 201 -27.89 -13.93 -18.28
C LEU A 201 -27.72 -14.09 -16.76
N SER A 202 -27.29 -15.27 -16.28
CA SER A 202 -26.90 -15.50 -14.87
C SER A 202 -25.50 -14.98 -14.53
N ARG A 203 -24.69 -14.64 -15.55
CA ARG A 203 -23.70 -13.55 -15.44
C ARG A 203 -24.45 -12.22 -15.44
N GLY A 204 -25.25 -11.97 -14.39
CA GLY A 204 -25.60 -10.59 -14.03
C GLY A 204 -24.32 -9.76 -13.88
N PRO A 205 -24.40 -8.43 -13.72
CA PRO A 205 -23.25 -7.52 -13.76
C PRO A 205 -22.28 -7.74 -12.58
N LYS A 206 -21.55 -8.86 -12.60
CA LYS A 206 -20.35 -9.13 -11.82
C LYS A 206 -19.15 -8.34 -12.36
N LEU A 207 -19.36 -7.50 -13.38
CA LEU A 207 -18.39 -6.49 -13.78
C LEU A 207 -18.14 -5.44 -12.69
N PHE A 208 -19.02 -5.32 -11.69
CA PHE A 208 -18.83 -4.47 -10.50
C PHE A 208 -18.46 -5.26 -9.24
N GLU A 209 -18.37 -6.59 -9.32
CA GLU A 209 -17.77 -7.39 -8.26
C GLU A 209 -16.25 -7.39 -8.54
N SER A 210 -15.67 -6.19 -8.44
CA SER A 210 -14.23 -5.95 -8.48
C SER A 210 -13.57 -7.00 -7.61
N ALA A 211 -12.50 -7.60 -8.17
CA ALA A 211 -11.69 -8.64 -7.57
C ALA A 211 -11.78 -8.61 -6.05
N ALA A 212 -12.55 -9.54 -5.45
CA ALA A 212 -12.83 -9.57 -4.02
C ALA A 212 -11.60 -9.12 -3.26
N GLU A 213 -11.64 -7.89 -2.74
CA GLU A 213 -10.47 -7.18 -2.23
C GLU A 213 -9.86 -8.05 -1.13
N GLY A 214 -8.76 -8.72 -1.46
CA GLY A 214 -8.14 -9.67 -0.56
C GLY A 214 -7.61 -8.96 0.69
N ALA A 215 -7.51 -9.72 1.77
CA ALA A 215 -6.86 -9.32 2.99
C ALA A 215 -5.47 -8.75 2.69
N LYS A 216 -5.17 -7.61 3.29
CA LYS A 216 -3.85 -6.99 3.25
C LYS A 216 -3.07 -7.38 4.50
N LEU A 217 -1.87 -7.92 4.31
CA LEU A 217 -0.93 -8.18 5.41
C LEU A 217 -0.24 -6.86 5.82
N LEU A 218 -0.58 -6.34 7.01
CA LEU A 218 0.02 -5.12 7.55
C LEU A 218 1.31 -5.38 8.31
N ILE A 219 1.30 -6.36 9.22
CA ILE A 219 2.48 -6.73 10.01
C ILE A 219 2.76 -8.20 9.79
N ASP A 220 3.99 -8.49 9.37
CA ASP A 220 4.51 -9.82 9.13
C ASP A 220 5.63 -10.13 10.12
N ASN A 221 5.39 -11.12 10.97
CA ASN A 221 6.34 -11.66 11.93
C ASN A 221 6.75 -13.10 11.61
N SER A 222 6.44 -13.59 10.40
CA SER A 222 6.85 -14.92 9.95
C SER A 222 8.37 -15.12 9.99
N GLY A 223 8.81 -16.24 10.54
CA GLY A 223 10.23 -16.61 10.64
C GLY A 223 11.04 -15.81 11.68
N LYS A 224 10.44 -14.89 12.43
CA LYS A 224 11.14 -14.19 13.52
C LYS A 224 11.20 -15.09 14.76
N THR A 225 12.40 -15.23 15.32
CA THR A 225 12.65 -16.03 16.53
C THR A 225 12.71 -15.18 17.80
N ARG A 226 12.63 -13.85 17.66
CA ARG A 226 12.74 -12.86 18.73
C ARG A 226 11.70 -11.76 18.51
N ALA A 227 11.35 -11.05 19.59
CA ALA A 227 10.47 -9.90 19.49
C ALA A 227 11.09 -8.83 18.57
N PRO A 228 10.28 -8.15 17.73
CA PRO A 228 10.77 -7.11 16.84
C PRO A 228 11.29 -5.91 17.64
N PHE A 229 12.44 -5.39 17.24
CA PHE A 229 12.95 -4.09 17.68
C PHE A 229 12.67 -3.06 16.58
N VAL A 230 11.83 -2.07 16.87
CA VAL A 230 11.48 -0.98 15.93
C VAL A 230 12.02 0.33 16.50
N ASP A 231 13.00 0.92 15.83
CA ASP A 231 13.52 2.24 16.17
C ASP A 231 12.68 3.31 15.48
N ALA A 232 11.87 4.03 16.27
CA ALA A 232 11.02 5.12 15.79
C ALA A 232 11.58 6.51 16.14
N THR A 233 12.88 6.62 16.41
CA THR A 233 13.52 7.90 16.74
C THR A 233 13.38 8.87 15.56
N GLY A 234 12.70 10.00 15.77
CA GLY A 234 12.48 11.01 14.72
C GLY A 234 11.41 10.64 13.69
N ALA A 235 10.63 9.58 13.92
CA ALA A 235 9.51 9.22 13.06
C ALA A 235 8.43 10.33 13.08
N ARG A 236 7.86 10.63 11.91
CA ARG A 236 6.69 11.51 11.77
C ARG A 236 5.42 10.78 12.21
N ALA A 237 4.35 11.53 12.46
CA ALA A 237 3.07 10.99 12.96
C ALA A 237 2.58 9.76 12.17
N GLY A 238 2.48 9.85 10.83
CA GLY A 238 2.01 8.74 10.00
C GLY A 238 2.93 7.50 10.02
N ALA A 239 4.23 7.68 10.19
CA ALA A 239 5.18 6.57 10.30
C ALA A 239 5.12 5.88 11.69
N LEU A 240 4.80 6.63 12.74
CA LEU A 240 4.72 6.13 14.11
C LEU A 240 3.36 5.50 14.43
N LEU A 241 2.27 6.14 13.98
CA LEU A 241 0.90 5.82 14.35
C LEU A 241 0.13 5.06 13.26
N GLY A 242 0.68 4.97 12.05
CA GLY A 242 -0.02 4.51 10.86
C GLY A 242 -0.63 5.67 10.08
N ASP A 243 -0.80 5.46 8.77
CA ASP A 243 -1.36 6.44 7.85
C ASP A 243 -2.23 5.72 6.80
N CYS A 244 -3.29 6.38 6.36
CA CYS A 244 -4.13 5.92 5.27
C CYS A 244 -3.77 6.72 4.02
N ARG A 245 -3.28 6.04 2.99
CA ARG A 245 -2.97 6.71 1.72
C ARG A 245 -4.25 7.28 1.11
N HIS A 246 -4.12 8.44 0.50
CA HIS A 246 -5.19 9.11 -0.21
C HIS A 246 -5.57 8.34 -1.48
N ASP A 247 -6.86 8.17 -1.74
CA ASP A 247 -7.38 7.61 -3.01
C ASP A 247 -7.58 8.74 -4.03
N PRO A 248 -6.77 8.79 -5.10
CA PRO A 248 -6.86 9.90 -6.05
C PRO A 248 -8.12 9.91 -6.90
N PHE A 249 -8.83 8.78 -7.05
CA PHE A 249 -10.09 8.73 -7.79
C PHE A 249 -11.24 9.44 -7.06
N GLN A 250 -11.04 9.80 -5.79
CA GLN A 250 -11.95 10.64 -5.02
C GLN A 250 -11.56 12.14 -5.08
N SER A 251 -10.54 12.50 -5.86
CA SER A 251 -10.18 13.91 -6.07
C SER A 251 -11.08 14.51 -7.13
N MET A 252 -11.54 15.74 -6.90
CA MET A 252 -12.25 16.51 -7.90
C MET A 252 -11.32 17.52 -8.57
N THR A 253 -11.46 17.68 -9.89
CA THR A 253 -10.89 18.79 -10.64
C THR A 253 -11.75 20.05 -10.44
N GLY A 254 -11.19 21.22 -10.77
CA GLY A 254 -11.94 22.48 -10.70
C GLY A 254 -13.16 22.55 -11.62
N GLU A 255 -13.21 21.68 -12.65
CA GLU A 255 -14.29 21.62 -13.63
C GLU A 255 -15.44 20.71 -13.21
N ASP A 256 -15.22 19.85 -12.21
CA ASP A 256 -16.24 18.92 -11.74
C ASP A 256 -17.43 19.68 -11.14
N ARG A 257 -18.62 19.18 -11.46
CA ARG A 257 -19.88 19.83 -11.12
C ARG A 257 -20.45 19.28 -9.81
N LEU A 258 -20.89 20.19 -8.95
CA LEU A 258 -21.50 19.93 -7.66
C LEU A 258 -22.92 20.50 -7.65
N VAL A 259 -23.81 19.88 -6.88
CA VAL A 259 -25.17 20.37 -6.69
C VAL A 259 -25.20 21.18 -5.41
N VAL A 260 -25.45 22.48 -5.54
CA VAL A 260 -25.54 23.39 -4.40
C VAL A 260 -27.01 23.69 -4.15
N ALA A 261 -27.49 23.42 -2.94
CA ALA A 261 -28.80 23.86 -2.47
C ALA A 261 -28.62 25.09 -1.58
N THR A 262 -29.14 26.24 -2.03
CA THR A 262 -29.15 27.46 -1.20
C THR A 262 -30.58 27.96 -1.12
N GLY A 263 -31.15 27.96 0.09
CA GLY A 263 -32.54 28.36 0.31
C GLY A 263 -33.58 27.51 -0.43
N GLY A 264 -33.30 26.23 -0.66
CA GLY A 264 -34.20 25.28 -1.33
C GLY A 264 -34.13 25.28 -2.87
N ILE A 265 -33.25 26.08 -3.48
CA ILE A 265 -33.01 26.06 -4.93
C ILE A 265 -31.75 25.22 -5.19
N GLU A 266 -31.91 24.11 -5.93
CA GLU A 266 -30.78 23.29 -6.40
C GLU A 266 -30.20 23.89 -7.68
N LYS A 267 -28.90 24.17 -7.68
CA LYS A 267 -28.15 24.62 -8.85
C LYS A 267 -26.88 23.80 -9.01
N GLU A 268 -26.59 23.42 -10.25
CA GLU A 268 -25.33 22.79 -10.62
C GLU A 268 -24.25 23.87 -10.81
N VAL A 269 -23.13 23.75 -10.10
CA VAL A 269 -22.03 24.73 -10.05
C VAL A 269 -20.69 23.97 -10.11
N SER A 270 -19.69 24.49 -10.83
CA SER A 270 -18.36 23.87 -10.83
C SER A 270 -17.65 24.07 -9.49
N PHE A 271 -16.76 23.14 -9.12
CA PHE A 271 -15.96 23.26 -7.89
C PHE A 271 -15.18 24.59 -7.85
N ALA A 272 -14.60 25.02 -8.97
CA ALA A 272 -13.87 26.29 -9.05
C ALA A 272 -14.76 27.52 -8.82
N GLU A 273 -15.99 27.52 -9.34
CA GLU A 273 -16.95 28.60 -9.11
C GLU A 273 -17.45 28.60 -7.67
N LEU A 274 -17.77 27.42 -7.13
CA LEU A 274 -18.19 27.26 -5.74
C LEU A 274 -17.11 27.75 -4.77
N TRP A 275 -15.86 27.31 -4.96
CA TRP A 275 -14.74 27.76 -4.13
C TRP A 275 -14.58 29.28 -4.16
N LYS A 276 -14.53 29.89 -5.36
CA LYS A 276 -14.38 31.34 -5.49
C LYS A 276 -15.51 32.10 -4.80
N ARG A 277 -16.75 31.62 -4.96
CA ARG A 277 -17.93 32.22 -4.33
C ARG A 277 -17.86 32.14 -2.81
N THR A 278 -17.57 30.97 -2.25
CA THR A 278 -17.53 30.76 -0.81
C THR A 278 -16.33 31.47 -0.17
N ALA A 279 -15.15 31.44 -0.80
CA ALA A 279 -13.96 32.16 -0.33
C ALA A 279 -14.16 33.69 -0.33
N ALA A 280 -14.88 34.23 -1.33
CA ALA A 280 -15.18 35.65 -1.38
C ALA A 280 -16.25 36.07 -0.35
N LYS A 281 -17.21 35.20 -0.07
CA LYS A 281 -18.29 35.44 0.90
C LYS A 281 -17.81 35.28 2.35
N HIS A 282 -16.89 34.34 2.59
CA HIS A 282 -16.36 33.97 3.90
C HIS A 282 -14.82 33.89 3.93
N PRO A 283 -14.11 35.01 3.72
CA PRO A 283 -12.64 35.03 3.77
C PRO A 283 -12.08 34.59 5.14
N GLU A 284 -12.84 34.77 6.21
CA GLU A 284 -12.50 34.38 7.58
C GLU A 284 -12.48 32.87 7.82
N LEU A 285 -13.16 32.08 6.98
CA LEU A 285 -13.25 30.62 7.10
C LEU A 285 -12.18 29.89 6.25
N VAL A 286 -11.34 30.64 5.53
CA VAL A 286 -10.28 30.07 4.68
C VAL A 286 -9.06 29.76 5.54
N GLU A 287 -8.81 28.47 5.77
CA GLU A 287 -7.57 28.00 6.40
C GLU A 287 -6.53 27.72 5.32
N THR A 288 -5.31 28.23 5.51
CA THR A 288 -4.18 27.96 4.63
C THR A 288 -3.02 27.36 5.42
N ASN A 289 -2.30 26.42 4.79
CA ASN A 289 -1.10 25.81 5.36
C ASN A 289 0.14 26.19 4.55
N GLU A 290 1.33 26.08 5.16
CA GLU A 290 2.63 26.39 4.56
C GLU A 290 2.90 25.60 3.26
N ASP A 291 2.26 24.45 3.11
CA ASP A 291 2.36 23.56 1.94
C ASP A 291 1.43 23.95 0.76
N GLY A 292 0.76 25.11 0.80
CA GLY A 292 -0.18 25.55 -0.23
C GLY A 292 -1.53 24.81 -0.22
N TYR A 293 -1.88 24.20 0.90
CA TYR A 293 -3.21 23.63 1.13
C TYR A 293 -4.17 24.74 1.57
N GLU A 294 -5.34 24.79 0.94
CA GLU A 294 -6.43 25.69 1.33
C GLU A 294 -7.67 24.86 1.66
N ALA A 295 -8.35 25.18 2.76
CA ALA A 295 -9.62 24.57 3.14
C ALA A 295 -10.64 25.62 3.59
N ILE A 296 -11.91 25.34 3.32
CA ILE A 296 -13.05 26.14 3.77
C ILE A 296 -14.05 25.20 4.40
N ILE A 297 -14.39 25.43 5.66
CA ILE A 297 -15.51 24.76 6.32
C ILE A 297 -16.79 25.46 5.85
N LEU A 298 -17.71 24.70 5.26
CA LEU A 298 -18.96 25.27 4.75
C LEU A 298 -19.87 25.65 5.91
N PRO A 299 -20.38 26.89 5.95
CA PRO A 299 -21.30 27.32 6.99
C PRO A 299 -22.66 26.65 6.81
N GLY A 300 -23.44 26.56 7.89
CA GLY A 300 -24.69 25.80 7.91
C GLY A 300 -25.79 26.31 6.96
N ASP A 301 -25.69 27.56 6.49
CA ASP A 301 -26.60 28.19 5.52
C ASP A 301 -26.34 27.77 4.06
N GLU A 302 -25.15 27.24 3.74
CA GLU A 302 -24.82 26.69 2.43
C GLU A 302 -24.82 25.16 2.47
N GLU A 303 -25.87 24.56 1.92
CA GLU A 303 -25.96 23.11 1.79
C GLU A 303 -25.42 22.67 0.42
N VAL A 304 -24.19 22.20 0.40
CA VAL A 304 -23.57 21.64 -0.80
C VAL A 304 -23.74 20.13 -0.77
N TYR A 305 -24.15 19.54 -1.89
CA TYR A 305 -24.33 18.11 -2.05
C TYR A 305 -23.49 17.58 -3.23
N THR A 306 -22.95 16.39 -3.04
CA THR A 306 -22.35 15.58 -4.11
C THR A 306 -23.06 14.23 -4.20
N ILE A 307 -22.84 13.50 -5.28
CA ILE A 307 -23.35 12.14 -5.42
C ILE A 307 -22.33 11.21 -4.76
N GLY A 308 -22.69 10.67 -3.59
CA GLY A 308 -21.98 9.55 -2.98
C GLY A 308 -22.60 8.22 -3.38
N TYR A 309 -21.97 7.12 -2.96
CA TYR A 309 -22.50 5.77 -3.14
C TYR A 309 -22.62 5.11 -1.77
N ASP A 310 -23.76 4.48 -1.49
CA ASP A 310 -23.97 3.63 -0.32
C ASP A 310 -24.46 2.27 -0.79
N ALA A 311 -23.71 1.21 -0.48
CA ALA A 311 -23.93 -0.15 -1.00
C ALA A 311 -24.15 -0.22 -2.54
N GLY A 312 -23.49 0.66 -3.30
CA GLY A 312 -23.62 0.76 -4.76
C GLY A 312 -24.83 1.55 -5.26
N ALA A 313 -25.68 2.08 -4.38
CA ALA A 313 -26.77 2.99 -4.73
C ALA A 313 -26.31 4.45 -4.64
N PRO A 314 -26.61 5.31 -5.63
CA PRO A 314 -26.25 6.72 -5.57
C PRO A 314 -27.10 7.44 -4.51
N ILE A 315 -26.44 8.08 -3.55
CA ILE A 315 -27.04 8.88 -2.48
C ILE A 315 -26.59 10.34 -2.56
N LYS A 316 -27.47 11.27 -2.19
CA LYS A 316 -27.07 12.68 -2.01
C LYS A 316 -26.27 12.79 -0.72
N THR A 317 -24.98 13.09 -0.83
CA THR A 317 -24.07 13.24 0.31
C THR A 317 -23.78 14.71 0.54
N ARG A 318 -24.00 15.20 1.76
CA ARG A 318 -23.70 16.58 2.14
C ARG A 318 -22.18 16.79 2.22
N VAL A 319 -21.70 17.83 1.58
CA VAL A 319 -20.31 18.29 1.66
C VAL A 319 -20.19 19.27 2.83
N LEU A 320 -19.24 19.02 3.73
CA LEU A 320 -19.03 19.83 4.94
C LEU A 320 -17.81 20.74 4.82
N PHE A 321 -16.83 20.34 4.03
CA PHE A 321 -15.59 21.07 3.81
C PHE A 321 -15.27 21.03 2.33
N LEU A 322 -14.76 22.15 1.83
CA LEU A 322 -14.10 22.22 0.54
C LEU A 322 -12.60 22.29 0.82
N ASN A 323 -11.79 21.57 0.06
CA ASN A 323 -10.34 21.61 0.18
C ASN A 323 -9.72 21.61 -1.21
N ARG A 324 -8.65 22.37 -1.38
CA ARG A 324 -7.89 22.39 -2.63
C ARG A 324 -6.40 22.58 -2.39
N ARG A 325 -5.61 22.17 -3.37
CA ARG A 325 -4.21 22.54 -3.53
C ARG A 325 -4.07 23.21 -4.90
N PRO A 326 -3.88 24.53 -4.97
CA PRO A 326 -3.69 25.22 -6.25
C PRO A 326 -2.47 24.65 -6.98
N TYR A 327 -2.62 24.39 -8.27
CA TYR A 327 -1.56 23.93 -9.14
C TYR A 327 -1.68 24.62 -10.50
N ASP A 328 -0.63 25.35 -10.90
CA ASP A 328 -0.60 26.16 -12.13
C ASP A 328 0.13 25.44 -13.30
N GLY A 329 0.46 24.15 -13.13
CA GLY A 329 1.17 23.35 -14.14
C GLY A 329 0.25 22.48 -15.01
N GLU A 330 0.85 21.73 -15.93
CA GLU A 330 0.14 20.76 -16.76
C GLU A 330 -0.31 19.55 -15.94
N ILE A 331 -1.61 19.23 -16.01
CA ILE A 331 -2.19 18.05 -15.40
C ILE A 331 -2.08 16.88 -16.39
N VAL A 332 -1.69 15.72 -15.90
CA VAL A 332 -1.58 14.49 -16.69
C VAL A 332 -2.77 13.60 -16.39
N GLU A 333 -3.56 13.29 -17.43
CA GLU A 333 -4.63 12.32 -17.33
C GLU A 333 -4.09 10.89 -17.43
N VAL A 334 -4.40 10.07 -16.44
CA VAL A 334 -4.02 8.66 -16.40
C VAL A 334 -5.28 7.81 -16.43
N ARG A 335 -5.33 6.85 -17.36
CA ARG A 335 -6.42 5.88 -17.48
C ARG A 335 -6.01 4.54 -16.89
N ALA A 336 -6.80 4.02 -15.96
CA ALA A 336 -6.64 2.67 -15.45
C ALA A 336 -7.98 2.03 -15.12
N GLY A 337 -8.13 0.75 -15.50
CA GLY A 337 -9.31 -0.04 -15.15
C GLY A 337 -10.65 0.46 -15.71
N GLY A 338 -10.64 1.37 -16.71
CA GLY A 338 -11.85 2.00 -17.25
C GLY A 338 -12.20 3.35 -16.63
N SER A 339 -11.45 3.79 -15.61
CA SER A 339 -11.58 5.11 -14.99
C SER A 339 -10.46 6.04 -15.46
N GLU A 340 -10.79 7.31 -15.63
CA GLU A 340 -9.84 8.38 -15.96
C GLU A 340 -9.69 9.28 -14.74
N ALA A 341 -8.46 9.56 -14.34
CA ALA A 341 -8.18 10.50 -13.26
C ALA A 341 -7.04 11.45 -13.66
N ALA A 342 -7.14 12.68 -13.17
CA ALA A 342 -6.25 13.76 -13.53
C ALA A 342 -5.26 14.03 -12.38
N PHE A 343 -3.96 14.04 -12.70
CA PHE A 343 -2.90 14.06 -11.70
C PHE A 343 -1.86 15.13 -11.98
N THR A 344 -1.22 15.64 -10.92
CA THR A 344 0.00 16.42 -11.12
C THR A 344 1.18 15.48 -11.47
N PRO A 345 2.15 15.93 -12.29
CA PRO A 345 3.28 15.10 -12.75
C PRO A 345 4.14 14.51 -11.62
N GLU A 346 4.18 15.17 -10.46
CA GLU A 346 4.88 14.74 -9.25
C GLU A 346 4.08 13.79 -8.35
N HIS A 347 2.78 13.60 -8.61
CA HIS A 347 1.95 12.70 -7.81
C HIS A 347 2.43 11.26 -7.97
N GLU A 348 2.62 10.54 -6.86
CA GLU A 348 3.07 9.15 -6.88
C GLU A 348 1.87 8.20 -6.97
N LEU A 349 1.83 7.39 -8.03
CA LEU A 349 0.85 6.34 -8.23
C LEU A 349 1.44 4.96 -7.95
N ILE A 350 0.60 4.07 -7.45
CA ILE A 350 0.98 2.70 -7.12
C ILE A 350 0.86 1.85 -8.37
N THR A 351 1.99 1.31 -8.81
CA THR A 351 2.04 0.29 -9.86
C THR A 351 2.37 -1.06 -9.24
N GLN A 352 2.08 -2.17 -9.93
CA GLN A 352 2.55 -3.48 -9.48
C GLN A 352 4.08 -3.59 -9.33
N SER A 353 4.83 -2.66 -9.94
CA SER A 353 6.29 -2.57 -9.87
C SER A 353 6.82 -1.61 -8.78
N GLY A 354 5.95 -0.99 -7.99
CA GLY A 354 6.29 -0.01 -6.96
C GLY A 354 5.69 1.38 -7.20
N ASP A 355 5.92 2.28 -6.25
CA ASP A 355 5.46 3.67 -6.30
C ASP A 355 6.25 4.43 -7.38
N LYS A 356 5.55 5.08 -8.32
CA LYS A 356 6.17 5.87 -9.40
C LYS A 356 5.45 7.22 -9.55
N PRO A 357 6.18 8.33 -9.76
CA PRO A 357 5.54 9.59 -10.09
C PRO A 357 4.84 9.49 -11.45
N VAL A 358 3.74 10.19 -11.63
CA VAL A 358 2.92 10.18 -12.85
C VAL A 358 3.74 10.46 -14.10
N SER A 359 4.68 11.39 -14.02
CA SER A 359 5.64 11.70 -15.09
C SER A 359 6.49 10.52 -15.58
N GLN A 360 6.61 9.45 -14.79
CA GLN A 360 7.43 8.26 -15.09
C GLN A 360 6.62 7.01 -15.42
N ILE A 361 5.29 7.08 -15.37
CA ILE A 361 4.40 5.94 -15.65
C ILE A 361 4.41 5.64 -17.14
N ARG A 362 4.61 4.37 -17.50
CA ARG A 362 4.60 3.90 -18.88
C ARG A 362 3.39 2.99 -19.12
N LYS A 363 3.04 2.79 -20.39
CA LYS A 363 1.88 1.98 -20.84
C LYS A 363 1.86 0.50 -20.39
N GLY A 364 2.92 0.01 -19.74
CA GLY A 364 3.00 -1.34 -19.16
C GLY A 364 3.02 -1.37 -17.62
N ASP A 365 2.92 -0.22 -16.97
CA ASP A 365 2.79 -0.11 -15.52
C ASP A 365 1.31 -0.25 -15.17
N GLU A 366 0.85 -1.46 -14.87
CA GLU A 366 -0.51 -1.67 -14.38
C GLU A 366 -0.67 -0.98 -13.02
N LEU A 367 -1.54 0.03 -12.99
CA LEU A 367 -1.95 0.68 -11.76
C LEU A 367 -2.73 -0.31 -10.91
N VAL A 368 -2.41 -0.33 -9.62
CA VAL A 368 -3.24 -1.03 -8.64
C VAL A 368 -4.52 -0.21 -8.49
N THR A 369 -5.57 -0.65 -9.16
CA THR A 369 -6.93 -0.08 -9.09
C THR A 369 -7.77 -0.96 -8.16
N ARG A 370 -8.78 -0.36 -7.52
CA ARG A 370 -9.77 -1.06 -6.71
C ARG A 370 -10.63 -1.97 -7.57
#